data_AF-A0A0Q8YJ25-F1
#
_entry.id   AF-A0A0Q8YJ25-F1
#
_cell.length_a   1.000
_cell.length_b   1.000
_cell.length_c   1.000
_cell.angle_alpha   90.00
_cell.angle_beta   90.00
_cell.angle_gamma   90.00
#
_symmetry.space_group_name_H-M   'P 1'
#
loop_
_entity.id
_entity.type
_entity.pdbx_description
1 polymer ?
#
loop_
_entity_poly.entity_id
_entity_poly.type
_entity_poly.pdbx_seq_one_letter_code
_entity_poly.pdbx_strand_id
1 'polypeptide(L)'
;MPVSRSSAPRAGKAGSNTAADRSTATELALAHLPKTYRRGRRTLIRTDSGGGTNEFLDWLTARGRWLSYSVGRTITDTTQHAVLKIATSAWTPAVDPDCQIRDGAWVAELAGTA
;
A
#
# COMPACT_ATOMS: atom_id res chain seq x y z
N MET A 1 15.63 41.10 -4.14
CA MET A 1 14.79 40.16 -3.38
C MET A 1 15.21 38.74 -3.75
N PRO A 2 16.07 38.05 -2.96
CA PRO A 2 16.45 36.69 -3.29
C PRO A 2 15.41 35.69 -2.76
N VAL A 3 15.03 34.73 -3.60
CA VAL A 3 14.11 33.64 -3.24
C VAL A 3 14.93 32.52 -2.59
N SER A 4 14.80 32.35 -1.28
CA SER A 4 15.40 31.22 -0.55
C SER A 4 14.69 29.92 -0.91
N ARG A 5 15.32 29.09 -1.75
CA ARG A 5 14.99 27.66 -1.84
C ARG A 5 15.58 26.97 -0.61
N SER A 6 14.74 26.60 0.35
CA SER A 6 15.16 25.72 1.43
C SER A 6 15.13 24.27 0.92
N SER A 7 16.28 23.78 0.48
CA SER A 7 16.57 22.35 0.39
C SER A 7 17.36 21.96 1.63
N ALA A 8 16.67 21.68 2.73
CA ALA A 8 17.29 21.07 3.90
C ALA A 8 16.97 19.56 3.89
N PRO A 9 17.94 18.68 3.61
CA PRO A 9 17.74 17.25 3.86
C PRO A 9 17.61 17.02 5.36
N ARG A 10 16.59 16.24 5.74
CA ARG A 10 16.31 15.86 7.14
C ARG A 10 17.52 15.06 7.68
N ALA A 11 17.90 15.34 8.93
CA ALA A 11 19.01 14.65 9.58
C ALA A 11 18.81 13.12 9.53
N GLY A 12 19.76 12.43 8.88
CA GLY A 12 19.83 10.98 8.86
C GLY A 12 20.13 10.44 10.26
N LYS A 13 19.50 9.30 10.59
CA LYS A 13 19.58 8.49 11.83
C LYS A 13 18.45 8.63 12.86
N ALA A 14 17.21 8.71 12.39
CA ALA A 14 16.05 8.12 13.09
C ALA A 14 15.25 7.34 12.03
N GLY A 15 14.79 6.11 12.34
CA GLY A 15 14.18 5.24 11.33
C GLY A 15 13.07 5.94 10.55
N SER A 16 13.22 6.05 9.23
CA SER A 16 12.31 6.74 8.29
C SER A 16 10.94 6.08 8.12
N ASN A 17 10.52 5.29 9.11
CA ASN A 17 9.53 4.23 8.95
C ASN A 17 8.44 4.29 10.03
N THR A 18 8.23 5.42 10.71
CA THR A 18 7.07 5.53 11.63
C THR A 18 5.79 5.83 10.85
N ALA A 19 4.63 5.49 11.41
CA ALA A 19 3.36 5.87 10.82
C ALA A 19 3.21 7.41 10.72
N ALA A 20 3.73 8.15 11.70
CA ALA A 20 3.71 9.61 11.73
C ALA A 20 4.49 10.24 10.56
N ASP A 21 5.67 9.71 10.23
CA ASP A 21 6.45 10.18 9.09
C ASP A 21 5.70 9.97 7.78
N ARG A 22 5.06 8.80 7.63
CA ARG A 22 4.25 8.46 6.44
C ARG A 22 3.00 9.31 6.32
N SER A 23 2.32 9.59 7.43
CA SER A 23 1.17 10.50 7.48
C SER A 23 1.58 11.90 7.04
N THR A 24 2.70 12.41 7.55
CA THR A 24 3.24 13.73 7.18
C THR A 24 3.58 13.79 5.68
N ALA A 25 4.28 12.77 5.16
CA ALA A 25 4.60 12.69 3.74
C ALA A 25 3.32 12.66 2.87
N THR A 26 2.28 11.95 3.33
CA THR A 26 0.99 11.89 2.63
C THR A 26 0.28 13.25 2.64
N GLU A 27 0.28 13.97 3.77
CA GLU A 27 -0.31 15.31 3.85
C GLU A 27 0.37 16.29 2.88
N LEU A 28 1.70 16.28 2.84
CA LEU A 28 2.47 17.10 1.92
C LEU A 28 2.14 16.77 0.45
N ALA A 29 2.07 15.48 0.10
CA ALA A 29 1.69 15.04 -1.24
C ALA A 29 0.27 15.51 -1.63
N LEU A 30 -0.70 15.36 -0.72
CA LEU A 30 -2.08 15.80 -0.97
C LEU A 30 -2.19 17.32 -1.10
N ALA A 31 -1.31 18.09 -0.46
CA ALA A 31 -1.29 19.54 -0.56
C ALA A 31 -1.02 20.04 -2.00
N HIS A 32 -0.42 19.22 -2.84
CA HIS A 32 -0.20 19.51 -4.26
C HIS A 32 -1.43 19.28 -5.15
N LEU A 33 -2.47 18.58 -4.66
CA LEU A 33 -3.68 18.29 -5.43
C LEU A 33 -4.75 19.37 -5.22
N PRO A 34 -5.70 19.55 -6.16
CA PRO A 34 -6.89 20.37 -5.91
C PRO A 34 -7.68 19.85 -4.70
N LYS A 35 -8.31 20.75 -3.93
CA LYS A 35 -9.00 20.41 -2.66
C LYS A 35 -9.98 19.23 -2.79
N THR A 36 -10.66 19.14 -3.93
CA THR A 36 -11.64 18.11 -4.23
C THR A 36 -11.06 16.69 -4.29
N TYR A 37 -9.75 16.52 -4.49
CA TYR A 37 -9.10 15.21 -4.56
C TYR A 37 -8.44 14.79 -3.25
N ARG A 38 -8.28 15.71 -2.30
CA ARG A 38 -7.54 15.44 -1.06
C ARG A 38 -8.26 14.51 -0.08
N ARG A 39 -9.52 14.17 -0.33
CA ARG A 39 -10.42 13.43 0.56
C ARG A 39 -11.44 12.60 -0.25
N GLY A 40 -12.17 11.72 0.42
CA GLY A 40 -13.40 11.10 -0.11
C GLY A 40 -13.16 10.05 -1.20
N ARG A 41 -12.12 9.23 -1.06
CA ARG A 41 -11.76 8.08 -1.92
C ARG A 41 -11.40 8.43 -3.36
N ARG A 42 -11.19 9.71 -3.65
CA ARG A 42 -10.82 10.22 -4.99
C ARG A 42 -9.32 10.17 -5.29
N THR A 43 -8.51 9.85 -4.28
CA THR A 43 -7.05 9.67 -4.40
C THR A 43 -6.66 8.34 -3.77
N LEU A 44 -5.86 7.56 -4.50
CA LEU A 44 -5.27 6.31 -4.04
C LEU A 44 -3.87 6.55 -3.49
N ILE A 45 -3.65 6.18 -2.22
CA ILE A 45 -2.35 6.15 -1.59
C ILE A 45 -1.74 4.76 -1.76
N ARG A 46 -0.54 4.69 -2.32
CA ARG A 46 0.22 3.44 -2.48
C ARG A 46 1.48 3.49 -1.62
N THR A 47 1.73 2.42 -0.88
CA THR A 47 2.99 2.25 -0.14
C THR A 47 3.54 0.85 -0.37
N ASP A 48 4.85 0.70 -0.18
CA ASP A 48 5.47 -0.62 -0.04
C ASP A 48 5.03 -1.32 1.25
N SER A 49 5.62 -2.48 1.56
CA SER A 49 5.34 -3.26 2.76
C SER A 49 5.57 -2.50 4.06
N GLY A 50 6.43 -1.46 4.04
CA GLY A 50 6.64 -0.58 5.17
C GLY A 50 5.38 0.19 5.55
N GLY A 51 4.55 0.58 4.58
CA GLY A 51 3.33 1.36 4.83
C GLY A 51 2.09 0.55 5.27
N GLY A 52 2.17 -0.77 5.40
CA GLY A 52 1.06 -1.62 5.82
C GLY A 52 0.73 -1.60 7.32
N THR A 53 1.24 -0.65 8.10
CA THR A 53 0.99 -0.62 9.56
C THR A 53 -0.43 -0.16 9.87
N ASN A 54 -1.11 -0.83 10.80
CA ASN A 54 -2.49 -0.49 11.20
C ASN A 54 -2.64 0.99 11.55
N GLU A 55 -1.71 1.57 12.31
CA GLU A 55 -1.76 3.00 12.68
C GLU A 55 -1.82 3.93 11.46
N PHE A 56 -1.09 3.61 10.38
CA PHE A 56 -1.11 4.42 9.17
C PHE A 56 -2.40 4.22 8.37
N LEU A 57 -2.92 2.99 8.33
CA LEU A 57 -4.21 2.68 7.71
C LEU A 57 -5.37 3.36 8.45
N ASP A 58 -5.36 3.35 9.78
CA ASP A 58 -6.32 4.05 10.63
C ASP A 58 -6.26 5.56 10.36
N TRP A 59 -5.05 6.10 10.22
CA TRP A 59 -4.88 7.49 9.84
C TRP A 59 -5.49 7.77 8.45
N LEU A 60 -5.18 7.00 7.42
CA LEU A 60 -5.71 7.19 6.05
C LEU A 60 -7.25 7.13 5.99
N THR A 61 -7.84 6.23 6.78
CA THR A 61 -9.27 5.90 6.74
C THR A 61 -10.12 6.69 7.74
N ALA A 62 -9.49 7.47 8.62
CA ALA A 62 -10.18 8.28 9.61
C ALA A 62 -11.31 9.13 9.01
N ARG A 63 -12.36 9.33 9.82
CA ARG A 63 -13.52 10.17 9.45
C ARG A 63 -13.05 11.54 8.96
N GLY A 64 -13.60 11.95 7.82
CA GLY A 64 -13.24 13.22 7.17
C GLY A 64 -12.04 13.16 6.23
N ARG A 65 -11.20 12.11 6.24
CA ARG A 65 -10.18 11.87 5.20
C ARG A 65 -10.68 10.88 4.14
N TRP A 66 -11.02 9.67 4.58
CA TRP A 66 -11.50 8.57 3.73
C TRP A 66 -10.67 8.40 2.45
N LEU A 67 -9.35 8.26 2.57
CA LEU A 67 -8.50 8.04 1.41
C LEU A 67 -8.59 6.59 0.94
N SER A 68 -8.50 6.38 -0.37
CA SER A 68 -8.31 5.03 -0.91
C SER A 68 -6.87 4.62 -0.67
N TYR A 69 -6.61 3.35 -0.34
CA TYR A 69 -5.26 2.87 -0.07
C TYR A 69 -5.00 1.50 -0.68
N SER A 70 -3.74 1.26 -1.02
CA SER A 70 -3.21 -0.04 -1.42
C SER A 70 -1.85 -0.20 -0.76
N VAL A 71 -1.72 -1.19 0.12
CA VAL A 71 -0.48 -1.45 0.87
C VAL A 71 0.01 -2.86 0.59
N GLY A 72 1.33 -3.03 0.51
CA GLY A 72 1.92 -4.36 0.48
C GLY A 72 1.71 -5.06 1.82
N ARG A 73 1.25 -6.32 1.79
CA ARG A 73 1.25 -7.20 2.96
C ARG A 73 2.46 -8.12 2.85
N THR A 74 3.27 -8.18 3.91
CA THR A 74 4.37 -9.13 3.98
C THR A 74 3.84 -10.56 3.89
N ILE A 75 4.42 -11.37 3.01
CA ILE A 75 4.20 -12.81 3.00
C ILE A 75 4.85 -13.37 4.27
N THR A 76 4.03 -13.88 5.19
CA THR A 76 4.50 -14.50 6.43
C THR A 76 4.79 -15.98 6.24
N ASP A 77 5.55 -16.58 7.16
CA ASP A 77 5.78 -18.04 7.17
C ASP A 77 4.46 -18.83 7.18
N THR A 78 3.44 -18.34 7.89
CA THR A 78 2.09 -18.91 7.86
C THR A 78 1.48 -18.89 6.47
N THR A 79 1.62 -17.77 5.76
CA THR A 79 1.13 -17.63 4.38
C THR A 79 1.87 -18.57 3.45
N GLN A 80 3.20 -18.64 3.58
CA GLN A 80 4.04 -19.55 2.79
C GLN A 80 3.66 -21.02 3.02
N HIS A 81 3.52 -21.45 4.29
CA HIS A 81 3.09 -22.81 4.61
C HIS A 81 1.69 -23.13 4.09
N ALA A 82 0.76 -22.17 4.11
CA ALA A 82 -0.56 -22.37 3.54
C ALA A 82 -0.49 -22.56 2.02
N VAL A 83 0.28 -21.72 1.32
CA VAL A 83 0.49 -21.83 -0.14
C VAL A 83 1.08 -23.18 -0.54
N LEU A 84 2.05 -23.69 0.23
CA LEU A 84 2.69 -24.99 -0.04
C LEU A 84 1.74 -26.19 0.13
N LYS A 85 0.60 -26.03 0.82
CA LYS A 85 -0.42 -27.07 0.99
C LYS A 85 -1.48 -27.08 -0.11
N ILE A 86 -1.51 -26.06 -0.96
CA ILE A 86 -2.48 -25.97 -2.06
C ILE A 86 -2.19 -27.08 -3.07
N ALA A 87 -3.17 -27.95 -3.32
CA ALA A 87 -3.06 -28.98 -4.33
C ALA A 87 -2.82 -28.37 -5.72
N THR A 88 -1.97 -28.99 -6.54
CA THR A 88 -1.67 -28.52 -7.91
C THR A 88 -2.93 -28.28 -8.74
N SER A 89 -3.96 -29.12 -8.56
CA SER A 89 -5.26 -29.00 -9.26
C SER A 89 -6.12 -27.80 -8.85
N ALA A 90 -5.82 -27.14 -7.73
CA ALA A 90 -6.52 -25.94 -7.28
C ALA A 90 -5.91 -24.65 -7.86
N TRP A 91 -4.75 -24.73 -8.51
CA TRP A 91 -4.14 -23.59 -9.19
C TRP A 91 -4.76 -23.41 -10.57
N THR A 92 -5.13 -22.17 -10.87
CA THR A 92 -5.68 -21.76 -12.17
C THR A 92 -4.74 -20.74 -12.83
N PRO A 93 -4.59 -20.72 -14.16
CA PRO A 93 -3.78 -19.71 -14.84
C PRO A 93 -4.31 -18.30 -14.52
N ALA A 94 -3.40 -17.39 -14.20
CA ALA A 94 -3.77 -15.99 -14.01
C ALA A 94 -4.15 -15.36 -15.35
N VAL A 95 -5.12 -14.45 -15.33
CA VAL A 95 -5.47 -13.63 -16.50
C VAL A 95 -4.98 -12.20 -16.34
N ASP A 96 -4.60 -11.58 -17.45
CA ASP A 96 -4.23 -10.17 -17.52
C ASP A 96 -5.47 -9.26 -17.72
N PRO A 97 -5.31 -7.92 -17.80
CA PRO A 97 -6.43 -7.00 -18.00
C PRO A 97 -7.22 -7.18 -19.31
N ASP A 98 -6.61 -7.81 -20.32
CA ASP A 98 -7.23 -8.10 -21.62
C ASP A 98 -7.85 -9.52 -21.65
N CYS A 99 -8.01 -10.12 -20.46
CA CYS A 99 -8.52 -11.47 -20.23
C CYS A 99 -7.68 -12.57 -20.90
N GLN A 100 -6.39 -12.33 -21.15
CA GLN A 100 -5.47 -13.33 -21.70
C GLN A 100 -4.73 -14.07 -20.58
N ILE A 101 -4.35 -15.33 -20.83
CA ILE A 101 -3.52 -16.10 -19.90
C ILE A 101 -2.16 -15.43 -19.78
N ARG A 102 -1.77 -15.13 -18.54
CA ARG A 102 -0.46 -14.56 -18.21
C ARG A 102 0.53 -15.69 -17.95
N ASP A 103 1.48 -15.86 -18.86
CA ASP A 103 2.53 -16.87 -18.74
C ASP A 103 3.32 -16.72 -17.42
N GLY A 104 3.62 -17.86 -16.79
CA GLY A 104 4.32 -17.93 -15.51
C GLY A 104 3.52 -17.42 -14.29
N ALA A 105 2.22 -17.14 -14.41
CA ALA A 105 1.40 -16.64 -13.30
C ALA A 105 0.14 -17.48 -13.07
N TRP A 106 -0.13 -17.77 -11.79
CA TRP A 106 -1.22 -18.65 -11.36
C TRP A 106 -1.92 -18.07 -10.13
N VAL A 107 -3.20 -18.40 -9.97
CA VAL A 107 -4.07 -17.98 -8.86
C VAL A 107 -4.67 -19.22 -8.20
N ALA A 108 -4.68 -19.23 -6.88
CA ALA A 108 -5.42 -20.20 -6.07
C ALA A 108 -6.10 -19.48 -4.92
N GLU A 109 -7.28 -19.96 -4.55
CA GLU A 109 -8.02 -19.45 -3.39
C GLU A 109 -7.56 -20.20 -2.13
N LEU A 110 -7.05 -19.46 -1.14
CA LEU A 110 -6.79 -19.97 0.20
C LEU A 110 -8.11 -19.99 0.98
N ALA A 111 -8.93 -21.02 0.77
CA ALA A 111 -10.08 -21.27 1.63
C ALA A 111 -9.57 -21.71 3.01
N GLY A 112 -9.85 -20.93 4.05
CA GLY A 112 -9.49 -21.29 5.42
C GLY A 112 -10.20 -22.58 5.82
N THR A 113 -9.48 -23.69 5.92
CA THR A 113 -10.00 -24.89 6.58
C THR A 113 -10.03 -24.62 8.08
N ALA A 114 -11.24 -24.60 8.65
CA ALA A 114 -11.48 -24.58 10.10
C ALA A 114 -10.83 -25.78 10.80
#